data_AF-A0AAC9LJ77-F1
#
_entry.id   AF-A0AAC9LJ77-F1
#
_cell.length_a   1.000
_cell.length_b   1.000
_cell.length_c   1.000
_cell.angle_alpha   90.00
_cell.angle_beta   90.00
_cell.angle_gamma   90.00
#
_symmetry.space_group_name_H-M   'P 1'
#
loop_
_entity.id
_entity.type
_entity.pdbx_description
1 polymer ?
#
loop_
_entity_poly.entity_id
_entity_poly.type
_entity_poly.pdbx_seq_one_letter_code
_entity_poly.pdbx_strand_id
1 'polypeptide(L)'
;MVHRQLPKVGRTQNWRWLAMLVLVPAVLSTAGMVWPGAAIEETLTRRSEEALTEARISWTGLEVRGRDVRVSGVPSGRRAEAREKIEEVAGVRAVSAVADGAAGGGLSVIPRGRQLAVSGIAPDEQAARRLLDEIRDRRDGREVVDAVLVVDGSALPADPALIAEVLAEVPERTAATVSMYWWSDTLMLTGPVIDEQTAIELRTSVRAVLPAEIRLEDRTWQARLGETATFGAEAFQETVSTMLADGGGLRFAAGSARLTTSGTEVLRQLVGLLRVAPGMPVILHGRAADGEADLAGARAEAVRAELLDQGVSGSLVTMRSSVDAADDSDVDVVDVQIG
;
A
#
# COMPACT_ATOMS: atom_id res chain seq x y z
N MET A 1 58.62 41.84 74.10
CA MET A 1 57.44 41.07 73.67
C MET A 1 56.25 42.01 73.57
N VAL A 2 55.84 42.37 72.36
CA VAL A 2 54.71 43.27 72.10
C VAL A 2 53.72 42.49 71.23
N HIS A 3 52.55 42.16 71.77
CA HIS A 3 51.45 41.55 71.04
C HIS A 3 50.49 42.65 70.58
N ARG A 4 50.42 42.84 69.26
CA ARG A 4 49.54 43.79 68.59
C ARG A 4 48.29 43.02 68.14
N GLN A 5 47.15 43.29 68.75
CA GLN A 5 45.86 42.76 68.29
C GLN A 5 45.36 43.57 67.09
N LEU A 6 44.93 42.88 66.03
CA LEU A 6 44.22 43.44 64.88
C LEU A 6 42.70 43.17 64.99
N PRO A 7 41.85 44.07 64.48
CA PRO A 7 40.40 43.98 64.63
C PRO A 7 39.77 42.97 63.66
N LYS A 8 38.77 42.24 64.15
CA LYS A 8 37.88 41.38 63.35
C LYS A 8 36.87 42.25 62.59
N VAL A 9 37.00 42.29 61.26
CA VAL A 9 35.97 42.82 60.36
C VAL A 9 35.05 41.66 59.95
N GLY A 10 33.78 41.75 60.31
CA GLY A 10 32.75 40.79 59.93
C GLY A 10 32.46 40.84 58.43
N ARG A 11 32.65 39.71 57.74
CA ARG A 11 32.13 39.47 56.39
C ARG A 11 30.91 38.57 56.47
N THR A 12 29.74 39.17 56.49
CA THR A 12 28.51 38.52 56.04
C THR A 12 27.72 39.55 55.25
N GLN A 13 27.07 39.11 54.17
CA GLN A 13 26.10 39.89 53.37
C GLN A 13 26.69 40.63 52.17
N ASN A 14 27.05 39.90 51.10
CA ASN A 14 26.97 40.40 49.70
C ASN A 14 27.09 39.32 48.60
N TRP A 15 27.24 38.03 48.91
CA TRP A 15 27.40 37.01 47.85
C TRP A 15 26.08 36.51 47.23
N ARG A 16 24.95 36.63 47.94
CA ARG A 16 23.64 36.15 47.45
C ARG A 16 23.07 36.96 46.27
N TRP A 17 23.45 38.22 46.11
CA TRP A 17 22.98 39.07 45.01
C TRP A 17 23.71 38.82 43.68
N LEU A 18 24.99 38.43 43.73
CA LEU A 18 25.77 38.10 42.53
C LEU A 18 25.37 36.75 41.90
N ALA A 19 24.91 35.79 42.69
CA ALA A 19 24.44 34.50 42.17
C ALA A 19 23.08 34.58 41.44
N MET A 20 22.20 35.52 41.79
CA MET A 20 20.92 35.72 41.08
C MET A 20 21.08 36.43 39.72
N LEU A 21 22.14 37.23 39.52
CA LEU A 21 22.29 38.04 38.31
C LEU A 21 22.80 37.24 37.09
N VAL A 22 23.41 36.08 37.30
CA VAL A 22 23.97 35.22 36.23
C VAL A 22 23.03 34.07 35.85
N LEU A 23 22.15 33.64 36.76
CA LEU A 23 21.27 32.48 36.55
C LEU A 23 19.96 32.81 35.80
N VAL A 24 19.49 34.06 35.88
CA VAL A 24 18.25 34.50 35.20
C VAL A 24 18.41 34.64 33.67
N PRO A 25 19.51 35.18 33.11
CA PRO A 25 19.68 35.25 31.66
C PRO A 25 19.84 33.87 30.99
N ALA A 26 20.43 32.89 31.68
CA ALA A 26 20.66 31.54 31.14
C ALA A 26 19.38 30.67 31.11
N VAL A 27 18.44 30.91 32.01
CA VAL A 27 17.12 30.25 32.01
C VAL A 27 16.15 30.94 31.03
N LEU A 28 16.28 32.26 30.82
CA LEU A 28 15.49 32.97 29.81
C LEU A 28 15.94 32.71 28.36
N SER A 29 17.24 32.43 28.13
CA SER A 29 17.74 32.07 26.79
C SER A 29 17.37 30.64 26.37
N THR A 30 17.08 29.74 27.31
CA THR A 30 16.57 28.38 27.01
C THR A 30 15.05 28.33 26.85
N ALA A 31 14.29 29.20 27.53
CA ALA A 31 12.83 29.28 27.38
C ALA A 31 12.38 30.03 26.10
N GLY A 32 13.20 30.93 25.55
CA GLY A 32 12.85 31.74 24.37
C GLY A 32 12.95 31.03 23.01
N MET A 33 13.57 29.85 22.94
CA MET A 33 13.80 29.14 21.67
C MET A 33 12.71 28.12 21.30
N VAL A 34 11.76 27.82 22.20
CA VAL A 34 10.75 26.77 21.96
C VAL A 34 9.38 27.34 21.54
N TRP A 35 9.15 28.65 21.69
CA TRP A 35 7.77 29.20 21.65
C TRP A 35 7.23 29.71 20.29
N PRO A 36 8.00 30.23 19.32
CA PRO A 36 7.41 30.75 18.08
C PRO A 36 7.07 29.68 17.02
N GLY A 37 7.59 28.46 17.14
CA GLY A 37 7.36 27.40 16.15
C GLY A 37 5.91 26.92 16.09
N ALA A 38 5.33 26.60 17.25
CA ALA A 38 3.98 26.01 17.33
C ALA A 38 2.88 26.92 16.77
N ALA A 39 2.98 28.24 17.01
CA ALA A 39 1.99 29.20 16.52
C ALA A 39 2.02 29.37 14.99
N ILE A 40 3.21 29.22 14.38
CA ILE A 40 3.36 29.27 12.91
C ILE A 40 2.77 28.01 12.30
N GLU A 41 3.10 26.83 12.83
CA GLU A 41 2.60 25.55 12.34
C GLU A 41 1.08 25.45 12.43
N GLU A 42 0.47 25.85 13.55
CA GLU A 42 -0.99 25.86 13.72
C GLU A 42 -1.67 26.83 12.75
N THR A 43 -1.10 28.02 12.55
CA THR A 43 -1.66 29.01 11.63
C THR A 43 -1.56 28.54 10.18
N LEU A 44 -0.43 27.94 9.79
CA LEU A 44 -0.23 27.40 8.44
C LEU A 44 -1.13 26.18 8.20
N THR A 45 -1.26 25.29 9.18
CA THR A 45 -2.15 24.11 9.11
C THR A 45 -3.57 24.54 8.75
N ARG A 46 -4.14 25.45 9.55
CA ARG A 46 -5.49 25.97 9.34
C ARG A 46 -5.67 26.63 7.98
N ARG A 47 -4.72 27.48 7.55
CA ARG A 47 -4.81 28.16 6.24
C ARG A 47 -4.69 27.20 5.06
N SER A 48 -3.86 26.18 5.18
CA SER A 48 -3.72 25.14 4.16
C SER A 48 -4.99 24.29 4.05
N GLU A 49 -5.62 23.93 5.17
CA GLU A 49 -6.92 23.25 5.18
C GLU A 49 -8.03 24.12 4.57
N GLU A 50 -8.09 25.40 4.92
CA GLU A 50 -9.03 26.37 4.32
C GLU A 50 -8.85 26.45 2.80
N ALA A 51 -7.61 26.55 2.31
CA ALA A 51 -7.31 26.62 0.87
C ALA A 51 -7.72 25.34 0.11
N LEU A 52 -7.48 24.16 0.68
CA LEU A 52 -7.91 22.88 0.09
C LEU A 52 -9.43 22.72 0.10
N THR A 53 -10.09 23.15 1.18
CA THR A 53 -11.55 23.17 1.29
C THR A 53 -12.18 24.09 0.23
N GLU A 54 -11.65 25.30 0.08
CA GLU A 54 -12.12 26.28 -0.90
C GLU A 54 -11.97 25.75 -2.33
N ALA A 55 -10.86 25.06 -2.62
CA ALA A 55 -10.62 24.38 -3.88
C ALA A 55 -11.44 23.09 -4.08
N ARG A 56 -12.24 22.69 -3.08
CA ARG A 56 -13.01 21.42 -3.06
C ARG A 56 -12.13 20.20 -3.35
N ILE A 57 -10.91 20.20 -2.85
CA ILE A 57 -9.99 19.08 -2.95
C ILE A 57 -10.12 18.27 -1.67
N SER A 58 -10.29 16.95 -1.74
CA SER A 58 -10.23 16.09 -0.56
C SER A 58 -8.79 15.79 -0.17
N TRP A 59 -8.52 15.66 1.13
CA TRP A 59 -7.25 15.21 1.70
C TRP A 59 -7.52 14.36 2.95
N THR A 60 -6.55 13.54 3.35
CA THR A 60 -6.67 12.63 4.51
C THR A 60 -5.74 13.07 5.65
N GLY A 61 -4.62 13.71 5.33
CA GLY A 61 -3.70 14.24 6.32
C GLY A 61 -3.01 15.50 5.84
N LEU A 62 -2.72 16.38 6.79
CA LEU A 62 -1.93 17.58 6.57
C LEU A 62 -0.96 17.73 7.74
N GLU A 63 0.34 17.64 7.45
CA GLU A 63 1.41 17.80 8.44
C GLU A 63 2.23 19.04 8.08
N VAL A 64 2.34 19.99 9.01
CA VAL A 64 3.17 21.19 8.84
C VAL A 64 4.38 21.10 9.75
N ARG A 65 5.58 21.23 9.18
CA ARG A 65 6.84 21.31 9.94
C ARG A 65 7.53 22.63 9.63
N GLY A 66 7.49 23.56 10.57
CA GLY A 66 7.92 24.93 10.38
C GLY A 66 7.11 25.65 9.29
N ARG A 67 7.65 25.69 8.06
CA ARG A 67 7.02 26.32 6.89
C ARG A 67 6.83 25.36 5.71
N ASP A 68 7.18 24.09 5.89
CA ASP A 68 7.02 23.08 4.87
C ASP A 68 5.73 22.29 5.17
N VAL A 69 4.89 22.13 4.15
CA VAL A 69 3.61 21.44 4.28
C VAL A 69 3.69 20.10 3.56
N ARG A 70 3.33 19.04 4.26
CA ARG A 70 3.13 17.72 3.71
C ARG A 70 1.64 17.44 3.67
N VAL A 71 1.08 17.41 2.47
CA VAL A 71 -0.33 17.03 2.26
C VAL A 71 -0.39 15.60 1.78
N SER A 72 -1.40 14.91 2.25
CA SER A 72 -1.51 13.47 2.25
C SER A 72 -2.99 13.14 1.95
N GLY A 73 -3.23 12.19 1.07
CA GLY A 73 -4.57 11.68 0.78
C GLY A 73 -5.27 12.45 -0.33
N VAL A 74 -4.47 13.18 -1.12
CA VAL A 74 -4.96 13.94 -2.26
C VAL A 74 -5.19 12.99 -3.45
N PRO A 75 -6.38 13.00 -4.07
CA PRO A 75 -6.65 12.25 -5.30
C PRO A 75 -5.57 12.48 -6.36
N SER A 76 -5.13 11.42 -7.04
CA SER A 76 -4.00 11.43 -7.98
C SER A 76 -4.10 12.55 -9.02
N GLY A 77 -5.26 12.72 -9.66
CA GLY A 77 -5.50 13.77 -10.66
C GLY A 77 -5.59 15.20 -10.12
N ARG A 78 -5.64 15.38 -8.79
CA ARG A 78 -5.76 16.70 -8.13
C ARG A 78 -4.49 17.09 -7.37
N ARG A 79 -3.44 16.26 -7.39
CA ARG A 79 -2.19 16.51 -6.63
C ARG A 79 -1.48 17.80 -7.05
N ALA A 80 -1.41 18.07 -8.36
CA ALA A 80 -0.79 19.29 -8.87
C ALA A 80 -1.54 20.55 -8.41
N GLU A 81 -2.87 20.53 -8.51
CA GLU A 81 -3.73 21.63 -8.07
C GLU A 81 -3.71 21.81 -6.55
N ALA A 82 -3.73 20.72 -5.77
CA ALA A 82 -3.59 20.77 -4.32
C ALA A 82 -2.26 21.39 -3.91
N ARG A 83 -1.18 21.00 -4.60
CA ARG A 83 0.15 21.57 -4.39
C ARG A 83 0.15 23.06 -4.68
N GLU A 84 -0.37 23.48 -5.84
CA GLU A 84 -0.47 24.88 -6.24
C GLU A 84 -1.26 25.70 -5.20
N LYS A 85 -2.42 25.20 -4.76
CA LYS A 85 -3.26 25.87 -3.75
C LYS A 85 -2.58 26.04 -2.41
N ILE A 86 -1.81 25.05 -1.97
CA ILE A 86 -1.05 25.15 -0.70
C ILE A 86 0.18 26.07 -0.88
N GLU A 87 0.84 26.07 -2.05
CA GLU A 87 1.96 26.98 -2.35
C GLU A 87 1.52 28.47 -2.37
N GLU A 88 0.26 28.75 -2.71
CA GLU A 88 -0.34 30.10 -2.63
C GLU A 88 -0.56 30.59 -1.19
N VAL A 89 -0.56 29.70 -0.19
CA VAL A 89 -0.80 30.08 1.22
C VAL A 89 0.37 30.90 1.76
N ALA A 90 0.09 32.15 2.13
CA ALA A 90 1.08 33.07 2.65
C ALA A 90 1.82 32.50 3.88
N GLY A 91 3.11 32.23 3.71
CA GLY A 91 3.99 31.68 4.72
C GLY A 91 4.46 30.26 4.45
N VAL A 92 3.83 29.53 3.53
CA VAL A 92 4.34 28.24 3.05
C VAL A 92 5.63 28.46 2.25
N ARG A 93 6.62 27.59 2.44
CA ARG A 93 7.90 27.62 1.74
C ARG A 93 8.01 26.50 0.71
N ALA A 94 7.59 25.30 1.10
CA ALA A 94 7.64 24.12 0.26
C ALA A 94 6.42 23.26 0.53
N VAL A 95 5.91 22.62 -0.52
CA VAL A 95 4.81 21.66 -0.43
C VAL A 95 5.27 20.32 -0.97
N SER A 96 5.12 19.30 -0.14
CA SER A 96 5.23 17.91 -0.56
C SER A 96 3.83 17.32 -0.54
N ALA A 97 3.21 17.21 -1.72
CA ALA A 97 2.06 16.33 -1.88
C ALA A 97 2.62 14.91 -1.90
N VAL A 98 2.59 14.26 -0.74
CA VAL A 98 2.99 12.87 -0.67
C VAL A 98 1.80 12.08 -1.16
N ALA A 99 2.04 11.22 -2.15
CA ALA A 99 1.13 10.13 -2.42
C ALA A 99 0.94 9.44 -1.08
N ASP A 100 -0.19 9.71 -0.44
CA ASP A 100 -0.49 8.95 0.75
C ASP A 100 -0.49 7.51 0.30
N GLY A 101 0.25 6.70 1.04
CA GLY A 101 -0.10 5.30 1.22
C GLY A 101 -1.46 5.15 1.92
N ALA A 102 -2.42 6.06 1.68
CA ALA A 102 -3.81 5.67 1.57
C ALA A 102 -3.74 4.43 0.71
N ALA A 103 -4.20 3.33 1.27
CA ALA A 103 -4.33 2.08 0.55
C ALA A 103 -5.23 2.39 -0.65
N GLY A 104 -4.64 2.92 -1.73
CA GLY A 104 -5.30 3.18 -2.98
C GLY A 104 -5.82 1.83 -3.35
N GLY A 105 -7.13 1.69 -3.29
CA GLY A 105 -7.79 0.42 -3.41
C GLY A 105 -7.28 -0.20 -4.68
N GLY A 106 -6.57 -1.32 -4.57
CA GLY A 106 -6.21 -2.07 -5.76
C GLY A 106 -7.52 -2.39 -6.49
N LEU A 107 -7.57 -2.18 -7.79
CA LEU A 107 -8.70 -2.61 -8.61
C LEU A 107 -8.19 -3.60 -9.63
N SER A 108 -8.82 -4.76 -9.70
CA SER A 108 -8.59 -5.75 -10.74
C SER A 108 -9.83 -5.93 -11.59
N VAL A 109 -9.59 -6.08 -12.90
CA VAL A 109 -10.59 -6.44 -13.89
C VAL A 109 -10.07 -7.67 -14.62
N ILE A 110 -10.74 -8.80 -14.43
CA ILE A 110 -10.25 -10.11 -14.85
C ILE A 110 -11.31 -10.76 -15.75
N PRO A 111 -10.99 -11.01 -17.04
CA PRO A 111 -11.90 -11.74 -17.91
C PRO A 111 -11.98 -13.21 -17.51
N ARG A 112 -13.20 -13.76 -17.51
CA ARG A 112 -13.53 -15.16 -17.18
C ARG A 112 -14.55 -15.70 -18.17
N GLY A 113 -14.10 -16.01 -19.39
CA GLY A 113 -14.99 -16.44 -20.47
C GLY A 113 -16.04 -15.37 -20.77
N ARG A 114 -17.31 -15.65 -20.48
CA ARG A 114 -18.42 -14.68 -20.67
C ARG A 114 -18.57 -13.68 -19.53
N GLN A 115 -17.83 -13.86 -18.44
CA GLN A 115 -17.86 -13.00 -17.28
C GLN A 115 -16.64 -12.07 -17.25
N LEU A 116 -16.80 -10.94 -16.57
CA LEU A 116 -15.76 -9.99 -16.24
C LEU A 116 -15.83 -9.80 -14.72
N ALA A 117 -14.89 -10.39 -14.01
CA ALA A 117 -14.80 -10.22 -12.56
C ALA A 117 -14.13 -8.87 -12.27
N VAL A 118 -14.82 -8.03 -11.51
CA VAL A 118 -14.32 -6.72 -11.06
C VAL A 118 -14.18 -6.79 -9.56
N SER A 119 -12.96 -6.64 -9.05
CA SER A 119 -12.70 -6.67 -7.61
C SER A 119 -11.81 -5.52 -7.20
N GLY A 120 -12.04 -4.95 -6.03
CA GLY A 120 -11.22 -3.86 -5.52
C GLY A 120 -11.83 -3.20 -4.30
N ILE A 121 -11.35 -1.99 -3.98
CA ILE A 121 -11.82 -1.24 -2.82
C ILE A 121 -12.35 0.12 -3.28
N ALA A 122 -13.56 0.47 -2.87
CA ALA A 122 -14.22 1.74 -3.14
C ALA A 122 -14.48 2.52 -1.83
N PRO A 123 -14.48 3.87 -1.88
CA PRO A 123 -14.71 4.72 -0.70
C PRO A 123 -16.09 4.55 -0.09
N ASP A 124 -17.10 4.35 -0.95
CA ASP A 124 -18.50 4.28 -0.57
C ASP A 124 -19.30 3.46 -1.60
N GLU A 125 -20.54 3.13 -1.23
CA GLU A 125 -21.51 2.43 -2.07
C GLU A 125 -21.81 3.14 -3.39
N GLN A 126 -21.78 4.47 -3.41
CA GLN A 126 -22.09 5.25 -4.60
C GLN A 126 -20.95 5.15 -5.63
N ALA A 127 -19.71 5.23 -5.18
CA ALA A 127 -18.52 5.07 -6.00
C ALA A 127 -18.40 3.65 -6.54
N ALA A 128 -18.67 2.62 -5.72
CA ALA A 128 -18.72 1.24 -6.16
C ALA A 128 -19.77 1.02 -7.27
N ARG A 129 -21.01 1.49 -7.07
CA ARG A 129 -22.07 1.41 -8.08
C ARG A 129 -21.70 2.14 -9.36
N ARG A 130 -21.20 3.37 -9.25
CA ARG A 130 -20.78 4.16 -10.42
C ARG A 130 -19.69 3.42 -11.21
N LEU A 131 -18.67 2.88 -10.55
CA LEU A 131 -17.64 2.07 -11.20
C LEU A 131 -18.24 0.89 -11.97
N LEU A 132 -19.10 0.11 -11.30
CA LEU A 132 -19.69 -1.08 -11.92
C LEU A 132 -20.63 -0.72 -13.06
N ASP A 133 -21.41 0.36 -12.94
CA ASP A 133 -22.32 0.81 -13.98
C ASP A 133 -21.56 1.33 -15.22
N GLU A 134 -20.50 2.14 -15.02
CA GLU A 134 -19.65 2.60 -16.13
C GLU A 134 -18.98 1.43 -16.88
N ILE A 135 -18.54 0.40 -16.14
CA ILE A 135 -18.02 -0.86 -16.73
C ILE A 135 -19.14 -1.64 -17.42
N ARG A 136 -20.35 -1.68 -16.86
CA ARG A 136 -21.50 -2.38 -17.43
C ARG A 136 -21.97 -1.78 -18.74
N ASP A 137 -21.89 -0.47 -18.88
CA ASP A 137 -22.32 0.25 -20.08
C ASP A 137 -21.33 0.10 -21.24
N ARG A 138 -20.05 -0.13 -20.95
CA ARG A 138 -18.98 -0.25 -21.96
C ARG A 138 -18.54 -1.68 -22.29
N ARG A 139 -19.10 -2.70 -21.63
CA ARG A 139 -18.74 -4.10 -21.89
C ARG A 139 -19.48 -4.66 -23.11
N ASP A 140 -18.76 -5.44 -23.93
CA ASP A 140 -19.28 -6.15 -25.12
C ASP A 140 -20.25 -7.31 -24.79
N GLY A 141 -21.29 -7.06 -23.99
CA GLY A 141 -22.30 -8.05 -23.59
C GLY A 141 -21.83 -9.09 -22.56
N ARG A 142 -20.65 -8.91 -21.96
CA ARG A 142 -20.16 -9.77 -20.87
C ARG A 142 -20.94 -9.54 -19.57
N GLU A 143 -21.06 -10.55 -18.73
CA GLU A 143 -21.64 -10.40 -17.39
C GLU A 143 -20.56 -9.85 -16.43
N VAL A 144 -20.88 -8.87 -15.59
CA VAL A 144 -19.95 -8.25 -14.64
C VAL A 144 -20.23 -8.88 -13.30
N VAL A 145 -19.24 -9.60 -12.78
CA VAL A 145 -19.29 -10.19 -11.45
C VAL A 145 -18.65 -9.18 -10.50
N ASP A 146 -19.45 -8.69 -9.58
CA ASP A 146 -19.07 -7.69 -8.58
C ASP A 146 -18.41 -8.34 -7.36
N ALA A 147 -17.18 -7.93 -7.07
CA ALA A 147 -16.45 -8.25 -5.86
C ALA A 147 -15.76 -6.98 -5.30
N VAL A 148 -16.37 -5.81 -5.49
CA VAL A 148 -15.87 -4.54 -4.96
C VAL A 148 -16.28 -4.40 -3.50
N LEU A 149 -15.30 -4.14 -2.64
CA LEU A 149 -15.52 -3.90 -1.21
C LEU A 149 -15.61 -2.41 -0.92
N VAL A 150 -16.54 -2.01 -0.08
CA VAL A 150 -16.64 -0.64 0.41
C VAL A 150 -15.84 -0.50 1.70
N VAL A 151 -14.86 0.41 1.71
CA VAL A 151 -14.04 0.72 2.88
C VAL A 151 -13.95 2.23 3.01
N ASP A 152 -14.50 2.76 4.10
CA ASP A 152 -14.49 4.19 4.39
C ASP A 152 -13.06 4.75 4.39
N GLY A 153 -12.87 5.91 3.75
CA GLY A 153 -11.57 6.57 3.63
C GLY A 153 -10.62 5.95 2.60
N SER A 154 -11.03 4.90 1.90
CA SER A 154 -10.31 4.42 0.72
C SER A 154 -10.52 5.36 -0.48
N ALA A 155 -9.80 5.11 -1.57
CA ALA A 155 -9.99 5.81 -2.83
C ALA A 155 -9.83 4.83 -3.99
N LEU A 156 -10.64 4.99 -5.04
CA LEU A 156 -10.42 4.31 -6.30
C LEU A 156 -9.09 4.78 -6.92
N PRO A 157 -8.40 3.91 -7.67
CA PRO A 157 -7.09 4.25 -8.26
C PRO A 157 -7.21 5.29 -9.39
N ALA A 158 -8.38 5.39 -10.01
CA ALA A 158 -8.70 6.37 -11.06
C ALA A 158 -10.20 6.68 -11.06
N ASP A 159 -10.60 7.67 -11.87
CA ASP A 159 -12.02 7.96 -12.08
C ASP A 159 -12.73 6.75 -12.72
N PRO A 160 -13.93 6.36 -12.24
CA PRO A 160 -14.74 5.30 -12.82
C PRO A 160 -14.90 5.34 -14.35
N ALA A 161 -15.09 6.53 -14.93
CA ALA A 161 -15.27 6.68 -16.37
C ALA A 161 -13.96 6.40 -17.12
N LEU A 162 -12.82 6.83 -16.58
CA LEU A 162 -11.51 6.50 -17.16
C LEU A 162 -11.23 5.00 -17.09
N ILE A 163 -11.53 4.35 -15.97
CA ILE A 163 -11.35 2.89 -15.84
C ILE A 163 -12.18 2.15 -16.89
N ALA A 164 -13.44 2.56 -17.08
CA ALA A 164 -14.32 1.97 -18.06
C ALA A 164 -13.90 2.29 -19.51
N GLU A 165 -13.38 3.49 -19.78
CA GLU A 165 -12.82 3.89 -21.08
C GLU A 165 -11.60 3.04 -21.44
N VAL A 166 -10.64 2.89 -20.51
CA VAL A 166 -9.46 2.03 -20.74
C VAL A 166 -9.87 0.59 -21.02
N LEU A 167 -10.88 0.07 -20.30
CA LEU A 167 -11.41 -1.27 -20.54
C LEU A 167 -12.03 -1.41 -21.95
N ALA A 168 -12.71 -0.37 -22.44
CA ALA A 168 -13.33 -0.35 -23.77
C ALA A 168 -12.28 -0.30 -24.90
N GLU A 169 -11.11 0.29 -24.64
CA GLU A 169 -9.98 0.33 -25.57
C GLU A 169 -9.18 -0.97 -25.63
N VAL A 170 -9.47 -1.95 -24.77
CA VAL A 170 -8.85 -3.28 -24.86
C VAL A 170 -9.36 -3.97 -26.12
N PRO A 171 -8.50 -4.29 -27.11
CA PRO A 171 -8.95 -4.92 -28.35
C PRO A 171 -9.72 -6.23 -28.10
N GLU A 172 -10.75 -6.51 -28.89
CA GLU A 172 -11.59 -7.71 -28.74
C GLU A 172 -10.77 -9.02 -28.69
N ARG A 173 -9.64 -9.06 -29.42
CA ARG A 173 -8.71 -10.20 -29.47
C ARG A 173 -8.01 -10.50 -28.14
N THR A 174 -7.84 -9.50 -27.27
CA THR A 174 -7.20 -9.63 -25.96
C THR A 174 -8.18 -9.47 -24.82
N ALA A 175 -9.39 -8.98 -25.09
CA ALA A 175 -10.43 -8.74 -24.11
C ALA A 175 -10.72 -9.98 -23.23
N ALA A 176 -10.62 -11.19 -23.78
CA ALA A 176 -10.89 -12.42 -23.05
C ALA A 176 -9.69 -13.00 -22.27
N THR A 177 -8.47 -12.50 -22.51
CA THR A 177 -7.23 -13.10 -21.97
C THR A 177 -6.42 -12.14 -21.11
N VAL A 178 -6.50 -10.84 -21.36
CA VAL A 178 -5.74 -9.84 -20.64
C VAL A 178 -6.54 -9.32 -19.46
N SER A 179 -5.93 -9.43 -18.29
CA SER A 179 -6.39 -8.85 -17.04
C SER A 179 -5.74 -7.49 -16.82
N MET A 180 -6.46 -6.63 -16.11
CA MET A 180 -6.00 -5.28 -15.76
C MET A 180 -5.91 -5.15 -14.24
N TYR A 181 -4.84 -4.54 -13.76
CA TYR A 181 -4.62 -4.28 -12.35
C TYR A 181 -4.22 -2.83 -12.17
N TRP A 182 -4.95 -2.13 -11.33
CA TRP A 182 -4.71 -0.75 -10.97
C TRP A 182 -4.26 -0.68 -9.52
N TRP A 183 -3.17 0.03 -9.27
CA TRP A 183 -2.76 0.43 -7.94
C TRP A 183 -2.10 1.79 -8.01
N SER A 184 -2.50 2.71 -7.12
CA SER A 184 -2.01 4.09 -7.12
C SER A 184 -2.17 4.75 -8.50
N ASP A 185 -1.05 4.96 -9.19
CA ASP A 185 -0.85 5.64 -10.47
C ASP A 185 -0.30 4.67 -11.53
N THR A 186 -0.38 3.37 -11.28
CA THR A 186 0.06 2.33 -12.22
C THR A 186 -1.10 1.47 -12.66
N LEU A 187 -1.28 1.36 -13.98
CA LEU A 187 -2.07 0.30 -14.60
C LEU A 187 -1.10 -0.77 -15.12
N MET A 188 -1.28 -2.00 -14.67
CA MET A 188 -0.61 -3.17 -15.23
C MET A 188 -1.56 -4.00 -16.06
N LEU A 189 -1.14 -4.30 -17.29
CA LEU A 189 -1.75 -5.29 -18.15
C LEU A 189 -0.99 -6.59 -18.01
N THR A 190 -1.70 -7.70 -17.86
CA THR A 190 -1.07 -9.02 -17.76
C THR A 190 -2.00 -10.07 -18.34
N GLY A 191 -1.42 -11.06 -18.99
CA GLY A 191 -2.16 -12.11 -19.65
C GLY A 191 -1.52 -12.50 -20.98
N PRO A 192 -1.93 -13.64 -21.52
CA PRO A 192 -1.44 -14.11 -22.79
C PRO A 192 -2.01 -13.29 -23.95
N VAL A 193 -1.15 -13.00 -24.91
CA VAL A 193 -1.48 -12.42 -26.22
C VAL A 193 -1.07 -13.40 -27.32
N ILE A 194 -1.74 -13.37 -28.47
CA ILE A 194 -1.49 -14.33 -29.54
C ILE A 194 -0.14 -14.10 -30.24
N ASP A 195 0.28 -12.84 -30.34
CA ASP A 195 1.55 -12.42 -30.94
C ASP A 195 1.99 -11.03 -30.46
N GLU A 196 3.22 -10.66 -30.79
CA GLU A 196 3.82 -9.37 -30.46
C GLU A 196 3.03 -8.20 -31.08
N GLN A 197 2.47 -8.37 -32.28
CA GLN A 197 1.70 -7.32 -32.94
C GLN A 197 0.44 -6.98 -32.13
N THR A 198 -0.22 -7.99 -31.58
CA THR A 198 -1.37 -7.86 -30.70
C THR A 198 -0.99 -7.18 -29.37
N ALA A 199 0.19 -7.49 -28.83
CA ALA A 199 0.72 -6.81 -27.64
C ALA A 199 0.93 -5.31 -27.91
N ILE A 200 1.55 -4.97 -29.05
CA ILE A 200 1.77 -3.59 -29.49
C ILE A 200 0.44 -2.84 -29.66
N GLU A 201 -0.54 -3.46 -30.32
CA GLU A 201 -1.87 -2.88 -30.54
C GLU A 201 -2.58 -2.60 -29.21
N LEU A 202 -2.59 -3.57 -28.30
CA LEU A 202 -3.15 -3.44 -26.96
C LEU A 202 -2.52 -2.26 -26.20
N ARG A 203 -1.18 -2.25 -26.11
CA ARG A 203 -0.45 -1.19 -25.39
C ARG A 203 -0.67 0.18 -26.01
N THR A 204 -0.73 0.25 -27.34
CA THR A 204 -0.97 1.52 -28.06
C THR A 204 -2.37 2.05 -27.79
N SER A 205 -3.39 1.19 -27.86
CA SER A 205 -4.79 1.56 -27.64
C SER A 205 -5.01 2.01 -26.20
N VAL A 206 -4.55 1.23 -25.22
CA VAL A 206 -4.63 1.57 -23.79
C VAL A 206 -3.86 2.87 -23.50
N ARG A 207 -2.65 3.05 -24.07
CA ARG A 207 -1.86 4.27 -23.82
C ARG A 207 -2.49 5.52 -24.44
N ALA A 208 -3.29 5.39 -25.50
CA ALA A 208 -3.94 6.53 -26.16
C ALA A 208 -4.97 7.25 -25.27
N VAL A 209 -5.63 6.50 -24.36
CA VAL A 209 -6.64 7.05 -23.44
C VAL A 209 -6.11 7.30 -22.03
N LEU A 210 -4.95 6.73 -21.67
CA LEU A 210 -4.36 6.96 -20.35
C LEU A 210 -3.77 8.38 -20.22
N PRO A 211 -4.09 9.10 -19.14
CA PRO A 211 -3.38 10.31 -18.74
C PRO A 211 -1.87 10.08 -18.62
N ALA A 212 -1.08 11.11 -18.91
CA ALA A 212 0.38 11.01 -18.93
C ALA A 212 0.97 10.62 -17.56
N GLU A 213 0.27 10.97 -16.48
CA GLU A 213 0.62 10.72 -15.09
C GLU A 213 0.44 9.25 -14.68
N ILE A 214 -0.42 8.51 -15.37
CA ILE A 214 -0.62 7.08 -15.10
C ILE A 214 0.46 6.29 -15.85
N ARG A 215 1.25 5.53 -15.10
CA ARG A 215 2.24 4.60 -15.62
C ARG A 215 1.54 3.35 -16.15
N LEU A 216 1.84 2.98 -17.40
CA LEU A 216 1.43 1.72 -17.97
C LEU A 216 2.56 0.70 -17.83
N GLU A 217 2.33 -0.39 -17.11
CA GLU A 217 3.20 -1.56 -17.07
C GLU A 217 2.60 -2.68 -17.91
N ASP A 218 3.33 -3.14 -18.92
CA ASP A 218 2.93 -4.25 -19.76
C ASP A 218 3.68 -5.51 -19.34
N ARG A 219 2.95 -6.48 -18.79
CA ARG A 219 3.43 -7.83 -18.46
C ARG A 219 2.66 -8.89 -19.24
N THR A 220 2.18 -8.54 -20.43
CA THR A 220 1.62 -9.54 -21.34
C THR A 220 2.74 -10.43 -21.90
N TRP A 221 2.38 -11.66 -22.29
CA TRP A 221 3.33 -12.62 -22.87
C TRP A 221 2.70 -13.34 -24.05
N GLN A 222 3.52 -13.74 -25.02
CA GLN A 222 3.01 -14.50 -26.17
C GLN A 222 2.62 -15.93 -25.74
N ALA A 223 1.36 -16.30 -25.95
CA ALA A 223 0.90 -17.66 -25.76
C ALA A 223 1.55 -18.60 -26.78
N ARG A 224 2.02 -19.77 -26.34
CA ARG A 224 2.44 -20.83 -27.25
C ARG A 224 1.20 -21.55 -27.76
N LEU A 225 1.05 -21.67 -29.08
CA LEU A 225 -0.05 -22.40 -29.72
C LEU A 225 -0.19 -23.81 -29.13
N GLY A 226 -1.32 -24.09 -28.48
CA GLY A 226 -1.61 -25.37 -27.81
C GLY A 226 -1.71 -25.27 -26.28
N GLU A 227 -1.20 -24.21 -25.68
CA GLU A 227 -1.52 -23.84 -24.29
C GLU A 227 -2.82 -23.03 -24.30
N THR A 228 -3.90 -23.62 -23.79
CA THR A 228 -5.02 -22.80 -23.33
C THR A 228 -4.46 -21.84 -22.28
N ALA A 229 -4.66 -20.55 -22.56
CA ALA A 229 -4.39 -19.38 -21.74
C ALA A 229 -5.08 -19.42 -20.35
N THR A 230 -4.82 -20.45 -19.54
CA THR A 230 -4.91 -20.33 -18.09
C THR A 230 -3.76 -19.44 -17.67
N PHE A 231 -4.04 -18.42 -16.86
CA PHE A 231 -3.03 -17.66 -16.12
C PHE A 231 -1.94 -18.65 -15.67
N GLY A 232 -0.75 -18.57 -16.27
CA GLY A 232 0.20 -19.69 -16.21
C GLY A 232 0.54 -19.94 -14.74
N ALA A 233 0.06 -21.06 -14.19
CA ALA A 233 0.26 -21.36 -12.77
C ALA A 233 1.74 -21.28 -12.40
N GLU A 234 2.62 -21.62 -13.34
CA GLU A 234 4.07 -21.45 -13.25
C GLU A 234 4.53 -20.00 -13.10
N ALA A 235 4.05 -19.07 -13.93
CA ALA A 235 4.46 -17.65 -13.85
C ALA A 235 3.92 -16.98 -12.57
N PHE A 236 2.71 -17.38 -12.15
CA PHE A 236 2.17 -16.93 -10.87
C PHE A 236 2.93 -17.53 -9.69
N GLN A 237 3.27 -18.82 -9.77
CA GLN A 237 4.11 -19.50 -8.78
C GLN A 237 5.47 -18.82 -8.66
N GLU A 238 6.09 -18.42 -9.77
CA GLU A 238 7.37 -17.68 -9.76
C GLU A 238 7.22 -16.32 -9.07
N THR A 239 6.12 -15.61 -9.32
CA THR A 239 5.81 -14.33 -8.65
C THR A 239 5.62 -14.52 -7.13
N VAL A 240 4.85 -15.53 -6.72
CA VAL A 240 4.64 -15.88 -5.31
C VAL A 240 5.96 -16.29 -4.66
N SER A 241 6.77 -17.10 -5.34
CA SER A 241 8.06 -17.59 -4.84
C SER A 241 9.05 -16.45 -4.64
N THR A 242 9.12 -15.52 -5.60
CA THR A 242 9.98 -14.32 -5.52
C THR A 242 9.55 -13.42 -4.36
N MET A 243 8.25 -13.16 -4.21
CA MET A 243 7.72 -12.36 -3.10
C MET A 243 8.01 -13.01 -1.74
N LEU A 244 7.85 -14.33 -1.63
CA LEU A 244 8.19 -15.05 -0.40
C LEU A 244 9.70 -14.97 -0.12
N ALA A 245 10.56 -15.12 -1.13
CA ALA A 245 12.01 -15.04 -0.96
C ALA A 245 12.44 -13.63 -0.51
N ASP A 246 11.98 -12.58 -1.18
CA ASP A 246 12.33 -11.19 -0.89
C ASP A 246 11.77 -10.71 0.45
N GLY A 247 10.58 -11.18 0.82
CA GLY A 247 9.94 -10.91 2.12
C GLY A 247 10.54 -11.70 3.29
N GLY A 248 11.49 -12.59 3.03
CA GLY A 248 12.09 -13.47 4.05
C GLY A 248 11.18 -14.61 4.51
N GLY A 249 10.13 -14.93 3.74
CA GLY A 249 9.21 -16.04 3.95
C GLY A 249 8.16 -15.82 5.04
N LEU A 250 7.28 -16.81 5.22
CA LEU A 250 6.31 -16.82 6.32
C LEU A 250 7.03 -17.19 7.61
N ARG A 251 7.19 -16.22 8.51
CA ARG A 251 7.92 -16.39 9.79
C ARG A 251 6.97 -16.59 10.96
N PHE A 252 7.24 -17.61 11.78
CA PHE A 252 6.52 -17.93 13.01
C PHE A 252 7.37 -17.65 14.26
N ALA A 253 6.71 -17.44 15.40
CA ALA A 253 7.39 -17.41 16.69
C ALA A 253 7.99 -18.80 16.99
N ALA A 254 9.14 -18.82 17.68
CA ALA A 254 9.86 -20.05 18.01
C ALA A 254 8.97 -21.05 18.76
N GLY A 255 8.95 -22.30 18.28
CA GLY A 255 8.14 -23.38 18.87
C GLY A 255 6.62 -23.14 18.83
N SER A 256 6.14 -22.29 17.92
CA SER A 256 4.73 -21.87 17.87
C SER A 256 4.19 -21.81 16.44
N ALA A 257 2.87 -21.92 16.32
CA ALA A 257 2.11 -21.65 15.10
C ALA A 257 1.73 -20.18 14.92
N ARG A 258 2.14 -19.30 15.84
CA ARG A 258 1.83 -17.86 15.77
C ARG A 258 2.71 -17.16 14.73
N LEU A 259 2.10 -16.53 13.73
CA LEU A 259 2.82 -15.65 12.80
C LEU A 259 3.46 -14.47 13.54
N THR A 260 4.69 -14.15 13.14
CA THR A 260 5.34 -12.90 13.55
C THR A 260 4.72 -11.70 12.83
N THR A 261 5.04 -10.48 13.26
CA THR A 261 4.62 -9.26 12.55
C THR A 261 5.08 -9.27 11.08
N SER A 262 6.34 -9.67 10.83
CA SER A 262 6.88 -9.77 9.46
C SER A 262 6.18 -10.87 8.65
N GLY A 263 5.93 -12.04 9.24
CA GLY A 263 5.17 -13.11 8.56
C GLY A 263 3.74 -12.71 8.20
N THR A 264 3.08 -11.91 9.05
CA THR A 264 1.74 -11.37 8.80
C THR A 264 1.74 -10.39 7.63
N GLU A 265 2.79 -9.57 7.50
CA GLU A 265 2.94 -8.62 6.39
C GLU A 265 3.11 -9.35 5.05
N VAL A 266 3.98 -10.36 4.99
CA VAL A 266 4.18 -11.20 3.79
C VAL A 266 2.88 -11.90 3.42
N LEU A 267 2.13 -12.41 4.40
CA LEU A 267 0.86 -13.06 4.14
C LEU A 267 -0.20 -12.09 3.59
N ARG A 268 -0.22 -10.84 4.06
CA ARG A 268 -1.11 -9.81 3.50
C ARG A 268 -0.77 -9.47 2.04
N GLN A 269 0.53 -9.44 1.70
CA GLN A 269 0.99 -9.28 0.31
C GLN A 269 0.57 -10.47 -0.56
N LEU A 270 0.73 -11.70 -0.04
CA LEU A 270 0.26 -12.92 -0.71
C LEU A 270 -1.24 -12.89 -0.96
N VAL A 271 -2.05 -12.45 0.01
CA VAL A 271 -3.50 -12.28 -0.18
C VAL A 271 -3.80 -11.30 -1.32
N GLY A 272 -3.05 -10.20 -1.40
CA GLY A 272 -3.13 -9.27 -2.53
C GLY A 272 -2.93 -9.98 -3.87
N LEU A 273 -1.90 -10.82 -3.99
CA LEU A 273 -1.64 -11.62 -5.20
C LEU A 273 -2.72 -12.68 -5.46
N LEU A 274 -3.24 -13.35 -4.43
CA LEU A 274 -4.29 -14.36 -4.59
C LEU A 274 -5.63 -13.76 -5.03
N ARG A 275 -5.89 -12.49 -4.65
CA ARG A 275 -7.04 -11.73 -5.17
C ARG A 275 -6.90 -11.35 -6.64
N VAL A 276 -5.67 -11.25 -7.12
CA VAL A 276 -5.34 -11.02 -8.54
C VAL A 276 -5.58 -12.29 -9.36
N ALA A 277 -5.42 -13.49 -8.79
CA ALA A 277 -5.72 -14.74 -9.48
C ALA A 277 -6.82 -15.56 -8.77
N PRO A 278 -8.06 -15.03 -8.68
CA PRO A 278 -9.13 -15.69 -7.95
C PRO A 278 -9.47 -17.00 -8.69
N GLY A 279 -9.57 -18.11 -7.96
CA GLY A 279 -9.80 -19.44 -8.52
C GLY A 279 -8.55 -20.30 -8.67
N MET A 280 -7.35 -19.76 -8.46
CA MET A 280 -6.13 -20.55 -8.41
C MET A 280 -6.11 -21.38 -7.10
N PRO A 281 -5.98 -22.71 -7.18
CA PRO A 281 -5.83 -23.53 -5.98
C PRO A 281 -4.46 -23.25 -5.34
N VAL A 282 -4.48 -23.03 -4.03
CA VAL A 282 -3.30 -22.83 -3.18
C VAL A 282 -3.09 -24.10 -2.36
N ILE A 283 -1.90 -24.68 -2.45
CA ILE A 283 -1.47 -25.80 -1.66
C ILE A 283 -0.46 -25.29 -0.63
N LEU A 284 -0.84 -25.35 0.64
CA LEU A 284 0.04 -24.99 1.76
C LEU A 284 0.77 -26.24 2.23
N HIS A 285 2.10 -26.20 2.14
CA HIS A 285 3.00 -27.26 2.56
C HIS A 285 3.65 -26.89 3.89
N GLY A 286 3.21 -27.51 4.99
CA GLY A 286 3.89 -27.35 6.29
C GLY A 286 5.17 -28.18 6.31
N ARG A 287 6.33 -27.53 6.46
CA ARG A 287 7.63 -28.20 6.72
C ARG A 287 8.09 -27.93 8.15
N ALA A 288 8.65 -28.95 8.80
CA ALA A 288 9.33 -28.84 10.08
C ALA A 288 10.40 -29.95 10.19
N ALA A 289 11.29 -29.82 11.18
CA ALA A 289 12.29 -30.83 11.48
C ALA A 289 11.66 -32.14 11.97
N ASP A 290 12.46 -33.21 11.97
CA ASP A 290 12.03 -34.53 12.48
C ASP A 290 11.51 -34.43 13.91
N GLY A 291 10.32 -34.98 14.14
CA GLY A 291 9.64 -34.94 15.44
C GLY A 291 8.72 -33.72 15.66
N GLU A 292 8.65 -32.79 14.70
CA GLU A 292 7.81 -31.58 14.80
C GLU A 292 6.64 -31.54 13.79
N ALA A 293 6.20 -32.69 13.29
CA ALA A 293 5.13 -32.79 12.29
C ALA A 293 3.81 -32.11 12.73
N ASP A 294 3.46 -32.23 14.02
CA ASP A 294 2.27 -31.58 14.58
C ASP A 294 2.37 -30.04 14.51
N LEU A 295 3.57 -29.50 14.73
CA LEU A 295 3.83 -28.06 14.67
C LEU A 295 3.77 -27.55 13.22
N ALA A 296 4.29 -28.30 12.25
CA ALA A 296 4.14 -27.99 10.83
C ALA A 296 2.66 -27.91 10.41
N GLY A 297 1.85 -28.88 10.84
CA GLY A 297 0.41 -28.89 10.58
C GLY A 297 -0.28 -27.67 11.20
N ALA A 298 0.02 -27.36 12.46
CA ALA A 298 -0.54 -26.21 13.14
C ALA A 298 -0.20 -24.87 12.46
N ARG A 299 1.03 -24.74 11.91
CA ARG A 299 1.47 -23.56 11.15
C ARG A 299 0.74 -23.41 9.82
N ALA A 300 0.60 -24.51 9.07
CA ALA A 300 -0.17 -24.49 7.83
C ALA A 300 -1.64 -24.11 8.07
N GLU A 301 -2.26 -24.61 9.15
CA GLU A 301 -3.62 -24.23 9.55
C GLU A 301 -3.69 -22.75 9.95
N ALA A 302 -2.69 -22.21 10.66
CA ALA A 302 -2.66 -20.78 11.01
C ALA A 302 -2.60 -19.89 9.77
N VAL A 303 -1.79 -20.25 8.77
CA VAL A 303 -1.74 -19.53 7.47
C VAL A 303 -3.07 -19.64 6.75
N ARG A 304 -3.65 -20.85 6.69
CA ARG A 304 -4.97 -21.07 6.09
C ARG A 304 -6.04 -20.20 6.76
N ALA A 305 -6.11 -20.19 8.09
CA ALA A 305 -7.08 -19.40 8.84
C ALA A 305 -6.97 -17.91 8.52
N GLU A 306 -5.76 -17.38 8.43
CA GLU A 306 -5.52 -15.98 8.07
C GLU A 306 -5.89 -15.69 6.60
N LEU A 307 -5.59 -16.59 5.65
CA LEU A 307 -6.05 -16.45 4.27
C LEU A 307 -7.59 -16.41 4.17
N LEU A 308 -8.27 -17.26 4.95
CA LEU A 308 -9.74 -17.29 5.02
C LEU A 308 -10.31 -16.03 5.64
N ASP A 309 -9.72 -15.55 6.75
CA ASP A 309 -10.12 -14.31 7.42
C ASP A 309 -10.00 -13.10 6.50
N GLN A 310 -8.97 -13.09 5.64
CA GLN A 310 -8.78 -12.07 4.61
C GLN A 310 -9.57 -12.34 3.30
N GLY A 311 -10.49 -13.30 3.30
CA GLY A 311 -11.47 -13.50 2.23
C GLY A 311 -11.02 -14.38 1.06
N VAL A 312 -9.93 -15.13 1.19
CA VAL A 312 -9.57 -16.17 0.20
C VAL A 312 -10.54 -17.35 0.36
N SER A 313 -11.07 -17.88 -0.75
CA SER A 313 -12.03 -18.99 -0.70
C SER A 313 -11.38 -20.27 -0.15
N GLY A 314 -11.96 -20.86 0.89
CA GLY A 314 -11.47 -22.11 1.48
C GLY A 314 -11.57 -23.33 0.57
N SER A 315 -12.37 -23.27 -0.50
CA SER A 315 -12.40 -24.32 -1.53
C SER A 315 -11.14 -24.33 -2.40
N LEU A 316 -10.35 -23.26 -2.37
CA LEU A 316 -9.11 -23.12 -3.13
C LEU A 316 -7.89 -23.45 -2.29
N VAL A 317 -7.97 -23.43 -0.95
CA VAL A 317 -6.82 -23.66 -0.08
C VAL A 317 -6.81 -25.11 0.41
N THR A 318 -5.87 -25.90 -0.09
CA THR A 318 -5.60 -27.27 0.36
C THR A 318 -4.34 -27.29 1.21
N MET A 319 -4.32 -28.09 2.28
CA MET A 319 -3.11 -28.28 3.09
C MET A 319 -2.51 -29.64 2.82
N ARG A 320 -1.18 -29.70 2.75
CA ARG A 320 -0.40 -30.93 2.74
C ARG A 320 0.69 -30.83 3.80
N SER A 321 0.75 -31.81 4.69
CA SER A 321 1.88 -31.98 5.60
C SER A 321 2.82 -33.01 4.99
N SER A 322 4.07 -32.61 4.73
CA SER A 322 5.13 -33.56 4.36
C SER A 322 6.23 -33.49 5.40
N VAL A 323 6.55 -34.64 6.00
CA VAL A 323 7.78 -34.81 6.77
C VAL A 323 8.85 -35.13 5.74
N ASP A 324 9.42 -34.09 5.15
CA ASP A 324 10.63 -34.23 4.34
C ASP A 324 11.79 -33.76 5.19
N ALA A 325 12.92 -34.47 5.12
CA ALA A 325 14.11 -34.13 5.88
C ALA A 325 14.54 -32.71 5.48
N ALA A 326 14.22 -31.74 6.35
CA ALA A 326 14.62 -30.35 6.14
C ALA A 326 16.15 -30.35 6.01
N ASP A 327 16.65 -29.87 4.87
CA ASP A 327 18.07 -29.58 4.73
C ASP A 327 18.41 -28.58 5.85
N ASP A 328 19.52 -28.81 6.55
CA ASP A 328 19.87 -28.27 7.88
C ASP A 328 20.06 -26.72 7.89
N SER A 329 19.72 -26.05 6.80
CA SER A 329 19.72 -24.60 6.64
C SER A 329 18.31 -24.03 6.84
N ASP A 330 18.02 -23.74 8.10
CA ASP A 330 17.26 -22.58 8.55
C ASP A 330 15.80 -22.40 8.05
N VAL A 331 14.93 -22.58 9.04
CA VAL A 331 13.60 -22.00 9.27
C VAL A 331 12.38 -22.77 8.78
N ASP A 332 11.57 -23.16 9.76
CA ASP A 332 10.11 -23.18 9.81
C ASP A 332 9.38 -22.49 8.62
N VAL A 333 9.26 -23.16 7.47
CA VAL A 333 8.67 -22.59 6.26
C VAL A 333 7.38 -23.33 5.93
N VAL A 334 6.30 -22.56 5.77
CA VAL A 334 5.14 -23.00 4.99
C VAL A 334 5.44 -22.65 3.54
N ASP A 335 5.60 -23.68 2.72
CA ASP A 335 5.78 -23.52 1.27
C ASP A 335 4.41 -23.35 0.62
N VAL A 336 4.30 -22.43 -0.32
CA VAL A 336 3.04 -22.06 -0.98
C VAL A 336 3.16 -22.44 -2.43
N GLN A 337 2.44 -23.48 -2.82
CA GLN A 337 2.38 -23.93 -4.20
C GLN A 337 1.03 -23.58 -4.81
N ILE A 338 1.04 -23.04 -6.03
CA ILE A 338 -0.15 -22.76 -6.80
C ILE A 338 -0.34 -23.87 -7.84
N GLY A 339 -1.55 -24.42 -7.89
CA GLY A 339 -1.91 -25.55 -8.76
C GLY A 339 -2.85 -25.19 -9.90
#